data_AF-A0A3R8QKX7-F1
#
_entry.id   AF-A0A3R8QKX7-F1
#
_cell.length_a   1.000
_cell.length_b   1.000
_cell.length_c   1.000
_cell.angle_alpha   90.00
_cell.angle_beta   90.00
_cell.angle_gamma   90.00
#
_symmetry.space_group_name_H-M   'P 1'
#
loop_
_entity.id
_entity.type
_entity.pdbx_description
1 polymer ?
#
loop_
_entity_poly.entity_id
_entity_poly.type
_entity_poly.pdbx_seq_one_letter_code
_entity_poly.pdbx_strand_id
1 'polypeptide(L)'
;MNTLFSNRNLTIVNFTIVLYFILIWLVNVYQIDFVLVGVFRELLTIPFLMAQIVFLVLGIIYLMKSKKNLLFIFSVLALTICAIITIGSFF
;
A
#
# COMPACT_ATOMS: atom_id res chain seq x y z
N MET A 1 23.94 -5.89 10.18
CA MET A 1 23.26 -4.62 9.82
C MET A 1 21.97 -4.99 9.13
N ASN A 2 20.82 -4.88 9.81
CA ASN A 2 19.54 -5.40 9.32
C ASN A 2 19.07 -4.61 8.08
N THR A 3 19.24 -5.21 6.91
CA THR A 3 18.93 -4.64 5.58
C THR A 3 17.43 -4.43 5.33
N LEU A 4 16.55 -4.82 6.27
CA LEU A 4 15.10 -4.68 6.16
C LEU A 4 14.61 -3.23 6.07
N PHE A 5 15.32 -2.27 6.68
CA PHE A 5 14.94 -0.83 6.71
C PHE A 5 15.78 0.03 5.75
N SER A 6 16.10 -0.49 4.57
CA SER A 6 16.65 0.33 3.50
C SER A 6 15.53 1.11 2.81
N ASN A 7 15.82 2.36 2.42
CA ASN A 7 14.90 3.24 1.67
C ASN A 7 14.27 2.53 0.45
N ARG A 8 15.04 1.64 -0.19
CA ARG A 8 14.60 0.84 -1.34
C ARG A 8 13.55 -0.21 -0.96
N ASN A 9 13.68 -0.87 0.19
CA ASN A 9 12.75 -1.90 0.63
C ASN A 9 11.41 -1.30 1.02
N LEU A 10 11.40 -0.18 1.76
CA LEU A 10 10.15 0.54 2.05
C LEU A 10 9.45 1.01 0.77
N THR A 11 10.22 1.52 -0.21
CA THR A 11 9.65 1.91 -1.52
C THR A 11 8.99 0.74 -2.22
N ILE A 12 9.63 -0.44 -2.25
CA ILE A 12 9.08 -1.65 -2.88
C ILE A 12 7.80 -2.08 -2.18
N VAL A 13 7.80 -2.15 -0.85
CA VAL A 13 6.62 -2.57 -0.07
C VAL A 13 5.45 -1.62 -0.29
N ASN A 14 5.69 -0.32 -0.21
CA ASN A 14 4.66 0.70 -0.49
C ASN A 14 4.08 0.53 -1.90
N PHE A 15 4.93 0.29 -2.90
CA PHE A 15 4.48 0.09 -4.27
C PHE A 15 3.67 -1.20 -4.42
N THR A 16 4.07 -2.29 -3.76
CA THR A 16 3.33 -3.56 -3.73
C THR A 16 1.93 -3.38 -3.12
N ILE A 17 1.81 -2.64 -2.01
CA ILE A 17 0.52 -2.37 -1.37
C ILE A 17 -0.39 -1.57 -2.31
N VAL A 18 0.12 -0.49 -2.90
CA VAL A 18 -0.64 0.34 -3.85
C VAL A 18 -1.10 -0.49 -5.05
N LEU A 19 -0.20 -1.31 -5.62
CA LEU A 19 -0.53 -2.17 -6.76
C LEU A 19 -1.60 -3.20 -6.41
N TYR A 20 -1.55 -3.80 -5.22
CA TYR A 20 -2.57 -4.73 -4.74
C TYR A 20 -3.96 -4.08 -4.66
N PHE A 21 -4.07 -2.87 -4.10
CA PHE A 21 -5.35 -2.16 -4.02
C PHE A 21 -5.88 -1.73 -5.39
N ILE A 22 -5.00 -1.32 -6.31
CA ILE A 22 -5.37 -1.01 -7.69
C ILE A 22 -5.94 -2.28 -8.37
N LEU A 23 -5.31 -3.44 -8.19
CA LEU A 23 -5.79 -4.70 -8.75
C LEU A 23 -7.17 -5.08 -8.18
N ILE A 24 -7.38 -4.92 -6.88
CA ILE A 24 -8.70 -5.14 -6.28
C ILE A 24 -9.74 -4.19 -6.85
N TRP A 25 -9.40 -2.92 -6.98
CA TRP A 25 -10.30 -1.94 -7.56
C TRP A 25 -10.67 -2.31 -9.00
N LEU A 26 -9.70 -2.75 -9.80
CA LEU A 26 -9.90 -3.21 -11.16
C LEU A 26 -10.82 -4.45 -11.22
N VAL A 27 -10.55 -5.45 -10.38
CA VAL A 27 -11.39 -6.66 -10.23
C VAL A 27 -12.83 -6.29 -9.88
N ASN A 28 -13.02 -5.29 -9.01
CA ASN A 28 -14.34 -4.80 -8.61
C ASN A 28 -15.06 -4.06 -9.75
N VAL A 29 -14.35 -3.24 -10.53
CA VAL A 29 -14.89 -2.49 -11.67
C VAL A 29 -15.31 -3.44 -12.80
N TYR A 30 -14.50 -4.46 -13.10
CA TYR A 30 -14.80 -5.45 -14.13
C TYR A 30 -15.71 -6.59 -13.66
N GLN A 31 -16.18 -6.56 -12.40
CA GLN A 31 -17.05 -7.58 -11.80
C GLN A 31 -16.55 -9.00 -12.07
N ILE A 32 -15.25 -9.25 -11.82
CA ILE A 32 -14.68 -10.57 -12.06
C ILE A 32 -15.20 -11.53 -10.98
N ASP A 33 -16.25 -12.27 -11.31
CA ASP A 33 -16.93 -13.24 -10.45
C ASP A 33 -16.18 -14.58 -10.39
N PHE A 34 -14.97 -14.55 -9.80
CA PHE A 34 -14.25 -15.76 -9.43
C PHE A 34 -14.32 -15.96 -7.92
N VAL A 35 -14.84 -17.12 -7.48
CA VAL A 35 -14.96 -17.47 -6.05
C VAL A 35 -13.63 -17.35 -5.31
N LEU A 36 -12.55 -17.83 -5.94
CA LEU A 36 -11.21 -17.78 -5.35
C LEU A 36 -10.71 -16.32 -5.18
N VAL A 37 -11.02 -15.44 -6.13
CA VAL A 37 -10.67 -14.02 -6.08
C VAL A 37 -11.44 -13.30 -4.96
N GLY A 38 -12.71 -13.65 -4.75
CA GLY A 38 -13.51 -13.15 -3.62
C GLY A 38 -12.89 -13.50 -2.26
N VAL A 39 -12.48 -14.77 -2.07
CA VAL A 39 -11.84 -15.22 -0.82
C VAL A 39 -10.50 -14.52 -0.61
N PHE A 40 -9.64 -14.45 -1.63
CA PHE A 40 -8.36 -13.74 -1.51
C PHE A 40 -8.56 -12.26 -1.24
N ARG A 41 -9.55 -11.62 -1.88
CA ARG A 41 -9.90 -10.22 -1.63
C ARG A 41 -10.23 -10.03 -0.16
N GLU A 42 -11.15 -10.79 0.41
CA GLU A 42 -11.55 -10.63 1.81
C GLU A 42 -10.40 -10.92 2.78
N LEU A 43 -9.69 -12.03 2.56
CA LEU A 43 -8.61 -12.46 3.45
C LEU A 43 -7.42 -11.49 3.45
N LEU A 44 -7.04 -10.98 2.28
CA LEU A 44 -5.86 -10.13 2.14
C LEU A 44 -6.19 -8.64 2.32
N THR A 45 -7.43 -8.19 2.13
CA THR A 45 -7.74 -6.75 2.24
C THR A 45 -7.52 -6.20 3.64
N ILE A 46 -7.92 -6.94 4.69
CA ILE A 46 -7.70 -6.52 6.08
C ILE A 46 -6.19 -6.40 6.42
N PRO A 47 -5.34 -7.43 6.20
CA PRO A 47 -3.92 -7.30 6.49
C PRO A 47 -3.23 -6.26 5.61
N PHE A 48 -3.62 -6.09 4.34
CA PHE A 48 -3.07 -5.04 3.49
C PHE A 48 -3.51 -3.63 3.91
N LEU A 49 -4.74 -3.44 4.41
CA LEU A 49 -5.20 -2.19 5.02
C LEU A 49 -4.36 -1.84 6.24
N MET A 50 -4.13 -2.82 7.13
CA MET A 50 -3.34 -2.60 8.33
C MET A 50 -1.88 -2.34 7.99
N ALA A 51 -1.31 -3.11 7.04
CA ALA A 51 0.03 -2.88 6.52
C ALA A 51 0.15 -1.47 5.91
N GLN A 52 -0.83 -1.03 5.12
CA GLN A 52 -0.84 0.30 4.53
C GLN A 52 -0.69 1.41 5.58
N ILE A 53 -1.47 1.36 6.68
CA ILE A 53 -1.37 2.35 7.76
C ILE A 53 0.02 2.29 8.44
N VAL A 54 0.49 1.09 8.77
CA VAL A 54 1.79 0.91 9.43
C VAL A 54 2.93 1.43 8.56
N PHE A 55 2.96 1.07 7.27
CA PHE A 55 4.00 1.50 6.33
C PHE A 55 3.91 2.99 5.99
N LEU A 56 2.72 3.59 6.03
CA LEU A 56 2.55 5.04 5.87
C LEU A 56 3.16 5.79 7.06
N VAL A 57 2.87 5.38 8.29
CA VAL A 57 3.46 5.98 9.51
C VAL A 57 4.98 5.80 9.51
N LEU A 58 5.48 4.59 9.21
CA LEU A 58 6.92 4.34 9.08
C LEU A 58 7.54 5.19 7.96
N GLY A 59 6.83 5.35 6.84
CA GLY A 59 7.23 6.18 5.70
C GLY A 59 7.45 7.64 6.10
N ILE A 60 6.50 8.23 6.83
CA ILE A 60 6.57 9.61 7.32
C ILE A 60 7.74 9.78 8.31
N ILE A 61 7.86 8.88 9.30
CA ILE A 61 8.94 8.94 10.30
C ILE A 61 10.31 8.85 9.61
N TYR A 62 10.45 7.96 8.62
CA TYR A 62 11.69 7.80 7.86
C TYR A 62 11.99 9.04 7.00
N LEU A 63 10.96 9.67 6.42
CA LEU A 63 11.08 10.87 5.61
C LEU A 63 11.54 12.09 6.44
N MET A 64 11.17 12.15 7.72
CA MET A 64 11.64 13.20 8.64
C MET A 64 13.10 12.99 9.08
N LYS A 65 13.59 11.75 9.13
CA LYS A 65 14.94 11.42 9.64
C LYS A 65 16.02 11.25 8.57
N SER A 66 15.68 10.93 7.33
CA SER A 66 16.66 10.59 6.27
C SER A 66 16.75 11.63 5.15
N LYS A 67 17.87 11.60 4.40
CA LYS A 67 18.02 12.41 3.18
C LYS A 67 16.93 12.06 2.16
N LYS A 68 16.31 13.10 1.61
CA LYS A 68 15.14 13.06 0.72
C LYS A 68 15.51 12.42 -0.63
N ASN A 69 15.20 11.15 -0.83
CA ASN A 69 15.14 10.57 -2.17
C ASN A 69 13.75 10.85 -2.76
N LEU A 70 13.71 11.50 -3.94
CA LEU A 70 12.47 11.86 -4.62
C LEU A 70 11.56 10.64 -4.89
N LEU A 71 12.15 9.50 -5.23
CA LEU A 71 11.42 8.24 -5.45
C LEU A 71 10.67 7.76 -4.20
N PHE A 72 11.27 7.94 -3.02
CA PHE A 72 10.63 7.54 -1.76
C PHE A 72 9.48 8.48 -1.39
N ILE A 73 9.64 9.79 -1.62
CA ILE A 73 8.57 10.78 -1.45
C ILE A 73 7.37 10.41 -2.33
N PHE A 74 7.62 10.10 -3.61
CA PHE A 74 6.56 9.71 -4.53
C PHE A 74 5.83 8.43 -4.09
N SER A 75 6.59 7.45 -3.59
CA SER A 75 6.02 6.21 -3.06
C SER A 75 5.14 6.42 -1.83
N VAL A 76 5.57 7.26 -0.88
CA VAL A 76 4.76 7.61 0.30
C VAL A 76 3.51 8.40 -0.12
N LEU A 77 3.62 9.34 -1.06
CA LEU A 77 2.47 10.07 -1.59
C LEU A 77 1.45 9.15 -2.27
N ALA A 78 1.91 8.22 -3.11
CA ALA A 78 1.05 7.23 -3.76
C ALA A 78 0.31 6.35 -2.72
N LEU A 79 1.01 5.93 -1.67
CA LEU A 79 0.43 5.16 -0.57
C LEU A 79 -0.64 5.96 0.20
N THR A 80 -0.41 7.25 0.42
CA THR A 80 -1.36 8.15 1.08
C THR A 80 -2.62 8.36 0.23
N ILE A 81 -2.48 8.61 -1.06
CA ILE A 81 -3.62 8.75 -1.98
C ILE A 81 -4.41 7.44 -2.01
N CYS A 82 -3.72 6.30 -2.11
CA CYS A 82 -4.33 4.99 -2.04
C CYS A 82 -5.09 4.80 -0.71
N ALA A 83 -4.56 5.29 0.42
CA ALA A 83 -5.21 5.14 1.72
C ALA A 83 -6.51 5.94 1.79
N ILE A 84 -6.50 7.17 1.26
CA ILE A 84 -7.69 8.02 1.18
C ILE A 84 -8.76 7.36 0.32
N ILE A 85 -8.40 6.84 -0.85
CA ILE A 85 -9.35 6.16 -1.75
C ILE A 85 -9.90 4.89 -1.10
N THR A 86 -9.05 4.06 -0.49
CA THR A 86 -9.49 2.82 0.17
C THR A 86 -10.43 3.15 1.32
N ILE A 87 -10.04 4.02 2.26
CA ILE A 87 -10.90 4.40 3.40
C ILE A 87 -12.21 5.03 2.91
N GLY A 88 -12.15 5.93 1.93
CA GLY A 88 -13.33 6.55 1.32
C GLY A 88 -14.19 5.60 0.48
N SER A 89 -13.70 4.41 0.14
CA SER A 89 -14.48 3.34 -0.48
C SER A 89 -15.11 2.40 0.55
N PHE A 90 -14.62 2.41 1.80
CA PHE A 90 -15.15 1.61 2.91
C PHE A 90 -16.25 2.33 3.70
N PHE A 91 -16.27 3.66 3.69
CA PHE A 91 -17.29 4.53 4.29
C PHE A 91 -18.27 5.05 3.25
#